data_AF-A0A382YK95-F1
#
_entry.id   AF-A0A382YK95-F1
#
_cell.length_a   1.000
_cell.length_b   1.000
_cell.length_c   1.000
_cell.angle_alpha   90.00
_cell.angle_beta   90.00
_cell.angle_gamma   90.00
#
_symmetry.space_group_name_H-M   'P 1'
#
loop_
_entity.id
_entity.type
_entity.pdbx_description
1 polymer ?
#
loop_
_entity_poly.entity_id
_entity_poly.type
_entity_poly.pdbx_seq_one_letter_code
_entity_poly.pdbx_strand_id
1 'polypeptide(L)'
;VAKLFIGIIVGALVVYLALNSSGGVQTSTNLSESPDYVANKAVMEAHFQGYLDEDLEAMSAQVADSLKWSAPAYGSVAYAGSKDDYIKDVKFYLDNFDNITIQQSIYL
;
A
#
# COMPACT_ATOMS: atom_id res chain seq x y z
N VAL A 1 31.90 12.40 38.02
CA VAL A 1 32.78 12.64 36.85
C VAL A 1 32.43 11.72 35.67
N ALA A 2 32.30 10.40 35.83
CA ALA A 2 32.00 9.46 34.73
C ALA A 2 30.64 9.65 34.00
N LYS A 3 29.59 10.11 34.68
CA LYS A 3 28.25 10.27 34.06
C LYS A 3 28.14 11.42 33.05
N LEU A 4 29.01 12.43 33.16
CA LEU A 4 29.03 13.59 32.26
C LEU A 4 29.67 13.24 30.90
N PHE A 5 30.67 12.35 30.90
CA PHE A 5 31.36 11.91 29.68
C PHE A 5 30.52 10.95 28.83
N ILE A 6 29.72 10.09 29.47
CA ILE A 6 28.84 9.15 28.74
C ILE A 6 27.73 9.89 28.00
N GLY A 7 27.16 10.94 28.59
CA GLY A 7 26.12 11.75 27.94
C GLY A 7 26.60 12.48 26.68
N ILE A 8 27.85 12.94 26.68
CA ILE A 8 28.46 13.64 25.53
C ILE A 8 28.76 12.65 24.39
N ILE A 9 29.24 11.44 24.72
CA ILE A 9 29.54 10.40 23.71
C ILE A 9 28.26 9.88 23.04
N VAL A 10 27.19 9.66 23.81
CA VAL A 10 25.90 9.21 23.26
C VAL A 10 25.23 10.32 22.43
N GLY A 11 25.29 11.57 22.90
CA GLY A 11 24.76 12.72 22.15
C GLY A 11 25.47 12.95 20.82
N ALA A 12 26.80 12.83 20.78
CA ALA A 12 27.58 12.96 19.55
C ALA A 12 27.27 11.84 18.54
N LEU A 13 27.00 10.61 19.01
CA LEU A 13 26.67 9.47 18.16
C LEU A 13 25.29 9.64 17.49
N VAL A 14 24.29 10.13 18.25
CA VAL A 14 22.93 10.38 17.74
C VAL A 14 22.92 11.53 16.72
N VAL A 15 23.70 12.59 16.97
CA VAL A 15 23.83 13.72 16.03
C VAL A 15 24.59 13.31 14.76
N TYR A 16 25.63 12.47 14.85
CA TYR A 16 26.33 11.93 13.68
C TYR A 16 25.43 11.03 12.82
N LEU A 17 24.58 10.20 13.44
CA LEU A 17 23.58 9.37 12.74
C LEU A 17 22.51 10.22 12.03
N ALA A 18 22.04 11.30 12.67
CA ALA A 18 21.05 12.20 12.08
C ALA A 18 21.62 13.07 10.94
N LEU A 19 22.89 13.48 11.01
CA LEU A 19 23.55 14.31 9.99
C LEU A 19 24.10 13.50 8.81
N ASN A 20 24.43 12.21 9.00
CA ASN A 20 24.80 11.32 7.89
C ASN A 20 23.60 10.73 7.14
N SER A 21 22.37 10.93 7.62
CA SER A 21 21.16 10.52 6.88
C SER A 21 20.78 11.50 5.76
N SER A 22 21.47 12.65 5.63
CA SER A 22 21.20 13.66 4.59
C SER A 22 22.16 13.59 3.40
N GLY A 23 22.71 12.42 3.12
CA GLY A 23 23.64 12.18 2.02
C GLY A 23 23.33 10.92 1.23
N GLY A 24 22.06 10.71 0.85
CA GLY A 24 21.67 9.62 -0.04
C GLY A 24 21.80 10.04 -1.49
N VAL A 25 22.88 9.64 -2.15
CA VAL A 25 22.89 9.38 -3.60
C VAL A 25 21.57 8.69 -3.94
N GLN A 26 20.82 9.18 -4.93
CA GLN A 26 19.72 8.42 -5.52
C GLN A 26 20.29 7.20 -6.24
N THR A 27 20.73 6.23 -5.46
CA THR A 27 20.72 4.84 -5.87
C THR A 27 19.26 4.51 -6.07
N SER A 28 18.88 4.03 -7.24
CA SER A 28 17.54 3.51 -7.50
C SER A 28 17.24 2.46 -6.43
N THR A 29 16.52 2.86 -5.38
CA THR A 29 16.05 1.93 -4.36
C THR A 29 15.15 0.96 -5.09
N ASN A 30 15.51 -0.32 -5.10
CA ASN A 30 14.58 -1.32 -5.58
C ASN A 30 13.38 -1.25 -4.63
N LEU A 31 12.29 -0.61 -5.09
CA LEU A 31 11.09 -0.35 -4.29
C LEU A 31 10.53 -1.67 -3.73
N SER A 32 10.85 -2.80 -4.38
CA SER A 32 10.40 -4.14 -4.03
C SER A 32 10.80 -4.65 -2.63
N GLU A 33 11.75 -3.99 -1.95
CA GLU A 33 12.21 -4.42 -0.62
C GLU A 33 11.98 -3.36 0.47
N SER A 34 11.34 -2.23 0.15
CA SER A 34 10.98 -1.26 1.18
C SER A 34 9.92 -1.87 2.13
N PRO A 35 9.98 -1.60 3.45
CA PRO A 35 8.97 -2.09 4.39
C PRO A 35 7.53 -1.72 3.97
N ASP A 36 7.35 -0.52 3.43
CA ASP A 36 6.05 -0.04 2.95
C ASP A 36 5.57 -0.83 1.74
N TYR A 37 6.45 -1.13 0.78
CA TYR A 37 6.11 -2.00 -0.35
C TYR A 37 5.71 -3.39 0.10
N VAL A 38 6.48 -4.02 1.00
CA VAL A 38 6.18 -5.37 1.50
C VAL A 38 4.83 -5.40 2.22
N ALA A 39 4.53 -4.38 3.05
CA ALA A 39 3.25 -4.26 3.73
C ALA A 39 2.10 -4.05 2.74
N ASN A 40 2.24 -3.12 1.80
CA ASN A 40 1.22 -2.83 0.79
C ASN A 40 0.96 -4.03 -0.13
N LYS A 41 2.03 -4.75 -0.51
CA LYS A 41 1.93 -5.98 -1.31
C LYS A 41 1.11 -7.04 -0.59
N ALA A 42 1.35 -7.28 0.70
CA ALA A 42 0.59 -8.25 1.47
C ALA A 42 -0.90 -7.89 1.56
N VAL A 43 -1.23 -6.60 1.73
CA VAL A 43 -2.62 -6.11 1.70
C VAL A 43 -3.26 -6.38 0.34
N MET A 44 -2.56 -6.07 -0.77
CA MET A 44 -3.08 -6.29 -2.11
C MET A 44 -3.23 -7.78 -2.47
N GLU A 45 -2.32 -8.64 -2.02
CA GLU A 45 -2.43 -10.09 -2.19
C GLU A 45 -3.67 -10.64 -1.45
N ALA A 46 -3.91 -10.19 -0.22
CA ALA A 46 -5.12 -10.56 0.53
C ALA A 46 -6.39 -10.02 -0.14
N HIS A 47 -6.32 -8.84 -0.74
CA HIS A 47 -7.44 -8.24 -1.45
C HIS A 47 -7.82 -9.01 -2.73
N PHE A 48 -6.83 -9.41 -3.53
CA PHE A 48 -7.07 -10.26 -4.69
C PHE A 48 -7.57 -11.65 -4.31
N GLN A 49 -7.07 -12.22 -3.21
CA GLN A 49 -7.60 -13.48 -2.71
C GLN A 49 -9.08 -13.35 -2.33
N GLY A 50 -9.47 -12.28 -1.62
CA GLY A 50 -10.88 -12.00 -1.31
C GLY A 50 -11.75 -11.87 -2.57
N TYR A 51 -11.22 -11.26 -3.64
CA TYR A 51 -11.93 -11.19 -4.91
C TYR A 51 -12.12 -12.56 -5.59
N LEU A 52 -11.09 -13.42 -5.55
CA LEU A 52 -11.17 -14.78 -6.09
C LEU A 52 -12.08 -15.71 -5.26
N ASP A 53 -12.16 -15.47 -3.96
CA ASP A 53 -13.04 -16.19 -3.03
C ASP A 53 -14.47 -15.60 -3.00
N GLU A 54 -14.72 -14.55 -3.79
CA GLU A 54 -15.97 -13.78 -3.83
C GLU A 54 -16.41 -13.22 -2.46
N ASP A 55 -15.43 -12.96 -1.58
CA ASP A 55 -15.63 -12.45 -0.22
C ASP A 55 -15.72 -10.91 -0.20
N LEU A 56 -16.90 -10.41 -0.56
CA LEU A 56 -17.19 -8.98 -0.62
C LEU A 56 -17.04 -8.29 0.76
N GLU A 57 -17.31 -9.01 1.86
CA GLU A 57 -17.17 -8.44 3.20
C GLU A 57 -15.70 -8.21 3.55
N ALA A 58 -14.83 -9.19 3.29
CA ALA A 58 -13.39 -9.05 3.48
C ALA A 58 -12.80 -7.93 2.62
N MET A 59 -13.22 -7.82 1.36
CA MET A 59 -12.79 -6.73 0.47
C MET A 59 -13.23 -5.36 0.99
N SER A 60 -14.46 -5.25 1.49
CA SER A 60 -15.00 -4.01 2.06
C SER A 60 -14.28 -3.57 3.34
N ALA A 61 -13.86 -4.52 4.17
CA ALA A 61 -13.11 -4.24 5.39
C ALA A 61 -11.68 -3.72 5.13
N GLN A 62 -11.09 -4.04 3.99
CA GLN A 62 -9.73 -3.63 3.63
C GLN A 62 -9.64 -2.22 3.02
N VAL A 63 -10.76 -1.65 2.59
CA VAL A 63 -10.79 -0.32 1.97
C VAL A 63 -11.22 0.75 2.96
N ALA A 64 -10.47 1.86 2.98
CA ALA A 64 -10.75 3.00 3.84
C ALA A 64 -12.09 3.67 3.47
N ASP A 65 -12.80 4.20 4.46
CA ASP A 65 -14.07 4.93 4.22
C ASP A 65 -13.86 6.20 3.39
N SER A 66 -12.65 6.75 3.39
CA SER A 66 -12.25 7.89 2.58
C SER A 66 -11.85 7.53 1.14
N LEU A 67 -12.04 6.28 0.70
CA LEU A 67 -11.65 5.82 -0.64
C LEU A 67 -12.22 6.74 -1.72
N LYS A 68 -11.35 7.07 -2.67
CA LYS A 68 -11.70 7.70 -3.94
C LYS A 68 -11.35 6.72 -5.05
N TRP A 69 -12.36 6.25 -5.75
CA TRP A 69 -12.24 5.21 -6.76
C TRP A 69 -12.74 5.69 -8.12
N SER A 70 -12.10 5.26 -9.20
CA SER A 70 -12.56 5.53 -10.55
C SER A 70 -12.58 4.24 -11.35
N ALA A 71 -13.70 3.95 -12.00
CA ALA A 71 -13.80 2.85 -12.94
C ALA A 71 -12.78 3.02 -14.09
N PRO A 72 -12.31 1.93 -14.70
CA PRO A 72 -11.62 1.99 -15.97
C PRO A 72 -12.59 2.47 -17.06
N ALA A 73 -12.73 3.78 -17.23
CA ALA A 73 -13.46 4.36 -18.35
C ALA A 73 -12.49 4.60 -19.51
N TYR A 74 -12.89 4.23 -20.73
CA TYR A 74 -12.18 4.60 -21.95
C TYR A 74 -12.01 6.14 -22.03
N GLY A 75 -10.88 6.65 -21.54
CA GLY A 75 -10.40 8.00 -21.79
C GLY A 75 -10.88 9.13 -20.87
N SER A 76 -11.56 8.89 -19.74
CA SER A 76 -11.79 9.97 -18.78
C SER A 76 -11.88 9.51 -17.32
N VAL A 77 -11.06 10.12 -16.46
CA VAL A 77 -11.17 10.01 -14.99
C VAL A 77 -12.19 11.04 -14.53
N ALA A 78 -13.45 10.91 -14.95
CA ALA A 78 -14.44 11.96 -14.75
C ALA A 78 -15.13 11.89 -13.38
N TYR A 79 -15.02 10.78 -12.65
CA TYR A 79 -15.68 10.59 -11.37
C TYR A 79 -14.80 9.81 -10.39
N ALA A 80 -14.51 10.43 -9.25
CA ALA A 80 -13.94 9.76 -8.08
C ALA A 80 -15.10 9.33 -7.17
N GLY A 81 -15.62 8.13 -7.43
CA GLY A 81 -16.61 7.46 -6.60
C GLY A 81 -16.12 7.20 -5.18
N SER A 82 -17.06 6.91 -4.31
CA SER A 82 -16.89 6.58 -2.90
C SER A 82 -16.50 5.11 -2.69
N LYS A 83 -16.27 4.72 -1.43
CA LYS A 83 -16.19 3.31 -1.02
C LYS A 83 -17.41 2.51 -1.45
N ASP A 84 -18.62 3.05 -1.27
CA ASP A 84 -19.85 2.35 -1.63
C ASP A 84 -19.96 2.14 -3.14
N ASP A 85 -19.52 3.12 -3.95
CA ASP A 85 -19.48 2.99 -5.40
C ASP A 85 -18.51 1.89 -5.83
N TYR A 86 -17.33 1.85 -5.21
CA TYR A 86 -16.34 0.80 -5.43
C TYR A 86 -16.89 -0.60 -5.09
N ILE A 87 -17.49 -0.77 -3.91
CA ILE A 87 -18.04 -2.06 -3.47
C ILE A 87 -19.20 -2.52 -4.34
N LYS A 88 -20.06 -1.59 -4.77
CA LYS A 88 -21.14 -1.88 -5.72
C LYS A 88 -20.60 -2.42 -7.04
N ASP A 89 -19.53 -1.83 -7.55
CA ASP A 89 -18.93 -2.25 -8.81
C ASP A 89 -18.20 -3.58 -8.68
N VAL A 90 -17.47 -3.82 -7.59
CA VAL A 90 -16.92 -5.15 -7.29
C VAL A 90 -18.03 -6.19 -7.25
N LYS A 91 -19.12 -5.93 -6.51
CA LYS A 91 -20.26 -6.84 -6.45
C LYS A 91 -20.86 -7.11 -7.82
N PHE A 92 -20.97 -6.08 -8.68
CA PHE A 92 -21.45 -6.26 -10.04
C PHE A 92 -20.59 -7.28 -10.81
N TYR A 93 -19.25 -7.24 -10.68
CA TYR A 93 -18.41 -8.24 -11.33
C TYR A 93 -18.63 -9.64 -10.75
N LEU A 94 -18.65 -9.78 -9.42
CA LEU A 94 -18.85 -11.08 -8.78
C LEU A 94 -20.22 -11.70 -9.11
N ASP A 95 -21.27 -10.89 -9.21
CA ASP A 95 -22.63 -11.36 -9.54
C ASP A 95 -22.78 -11.79 -11.03
N ASN A 96 -21.93 -11.27 -11.93
CA ASN A 96 -22.13 -11.42 -13.39
C ASN A 96 -21.06 -12.28 -14.07
N PHE A 97 -19.96 -12.61 -13.40
CA PHE A 97 -18.87 -13.39 -13.97
C PHE A 97 -18.43 -14.49 -13.01
N ASP A 98 -18.49 -15.73 -13.50
CA ASP A 98 -18.02 -16.90 -12.76
C ASP A 98 -16.57 -17.26 -13.14
N ASN A 99 -15.86 -17.95 -12.25
CA ASN A 99 -14.52 -18.50 -12.47
C ASN A 99 -13.49 -17.42 -12.89
N ILE A 100 -13.55 -16.25 -12.25
CA ILE A 100 -12.58 -15.19 -12.50
C ILE A 100 -11.19 -15.67 -12.05
N THR A 101 -10.18 -15.44 -12.89
CA THR A 101 -8.79 -15.81 -12.61
C THR A 101 -7.86 -14.64 -12.91
N ILE A 102 -6.81 -14.51 -12.10
CA ILE A 102 -5.75 -13.52 -12.30
C ILE A 102 -4.56 -14.24 -12.93
N GLN A 103 -4.31 -14.01 -14.23
CA GLN A 103 -3.21 -14.66 -14.96
C GLN A 103 -1.84 -14.05 -14.65
N GLN A 104 -1.80 -12.73 -14.42
CA GLN A 104 -0.60 -12.00 -14.09
C GLN A 104 -0.94 -10.89 -13.10
N SER A 105 -0.27 -10.90 -11.96
CA SER A 105 -0.35 -9.81 -10.97
C SER A 105 0.85 -8.89 -11.15
N ILE A 106 0.61 -7.59 -11.28
CA ILE A 106 1.65 -6.57 -11.32
C ILE A 106 1.46 -5.68 -10.10
N TYR A 107 2.47 -5.64 -9.22
CA TYR A 107 2.51 -4.79 -8.04
C TYR A 107 3.57 -3.71 -8.27
N LEU A 108 3.17 -2.44 -8.26
CA LEU A 108 4.04 -1.28 -8.47
C LEU A 108 4.62 -0.76 -7.16
#